data_AF-A0A7C5V7Z4-F1
#
_entry.id   AF-A0A7C5V7Z4-F1
#
_cell.length_a   1.000
_cell.length_b   1.000
_cell.length_c   1.000
_cell.angle_alpha   90.00
_cell.angle_beta   90.00
_cell.angle_gamma   90.00
#
_symmetry.space_group_name_H-M   'P 1'
#
loop_
_entity.id
_entity.type
_entity.pdbx_description
1 polymer ?
#
loop_
_entity_poly.entity_id
_entity_poly.type
_entity_poly.pdbx_seq_one_letter_code
_entity_poly.pdbx_strand_id
1 'polypeptide(L)'
;MNEWSPPTPEPETYRCPKCGFASTNPEICDACGAVFAKVRERDAAQETYAPSSSYTAYEDLGAGGSIFSAFWFKFLIFLLVIGGAAYLTTQAFVQTASSPNLNTLITKHRTLITKARRVIAQELEAKESLAEHKNLYNATLDLAVVLQKLPPARGEEEAARREALMEANATLIDLLQMSPQEFEQLLLKKQGADPFLEAEKKLQFAENPSLETKDADDRDGRTRPPQKR
;
A
#
# COMPACT_ATOMS: atom_id res chain seq x y z
N MET A 1 -27.92 -24.86 -60.57
CA MET A 1 -27.17 -25.69 -59.62
C MET A 1 -27.10 -24.88 -58.35
N ASN A 2 -27.85 -25.27 -57.31
CA ASN A 2 -27.91 -24.51 -56.06
C ASN A 2 -26.76 -24.98 -55.17
N GLU A 3 -25.83 -24.08 -54.94
CA GLU A 3 -24.63 -24.28 -54.13
C GLU A 3 -25.06 -24.28 -52.66
N TRP A 4 -25.10 -25.47 -52.05
CA TRP A 4 -25.37 -25.64 -50.63
C TRP A 4 -24.11 -25.26 -49.85
N SER A 5 -24.10 -24.08 -49.24
CA SER A 5 -23.06 -23.69 -48.29
C SER A 5 -23.37 -24.27 -46.91
N PRO A 6 -22.40 -24.94 -46.25
CA PRO A 6 -22.61 -25.44 -44.89
C PRO A 6 -22.79 -24.27 -43.90
N PRO A 7 -23.60 -24.45 -42.84
CA PRO A 7 -23.79 -23.44 -41.82
C PRO A 7 -22.45 -23.13 -41.12
N THR A 8 -22.14 -21.85 -41.00
CA THR A 8 -20.96 -21.36 -40.28
C THR A 8 -21.08 -21.77 -38.80
N PRO A 9 -20.05 -22.37 -38.18
CA PRO A 9 -20.11 -22.74 -36.77
C PRO A 9 -20.29 -21.48 -35.92
N GLU A 10 -21.29 -21.50 -35.03
CA GLU A 10 -21.55 -20.38 -34.12
C GLU A 10 -20.34 -20.18 -33.19
N PRO A 11 -19.92 -18.94 -32.92
CA PRO A 11 -18.80 -18.66 -32.04
C PRO A 11 -19.14 -19.12 -30.62
N GLU A 12 -18.28 -19.96 -30.04
CA GLU A 12 -18.41 -20.38 -28.64
C GLU A 12 -18.35 -19.14 -27.74
N THR A 13 -19.38 -18.95 -26.92
CA THR A 13 -19.46 -17.84 -25.96
C THR A 13 -19.26 -18.34 -24.53
N TYR A 14 -18.44 -17.63 -23.76
CA TYR A 14 -18.10 -17.97 -22.38
C TYR A 14 -18.80 -17.01 -21.42
N ARG A 15 -19.50 -17.54 -20.40
CA ARG A 15 -20.15 -16.70 -19.39
C ARG A 15 -19.20 -16.34 -18.26
N CYS A 16 -19.12 -15.05 -17.92
CA CYS A 16 -18.36 -14.55 -16.78
C CYS A 16 -18.97 -15.03 -15.46
N PRO A 17 -18.25 -15.76 -14.59
CA PRO A 17 -18.74 -16.16 -13.27
C PRO A 17 -18.97 -14.97 -12.33
N LYS A 18 -18.31 -13.83 -12.56
CA LYS A 18 -18.41 -12.65 -11.70
C LYS A 18 -19.65 -11.80 -11.99
N CYS A 19 -20.01 -11.61 -13.26
CA CYS A 19 -21.11 -10.71 -13.66
C CYS A 19 -22.15 -11.34 -14.60
N GLY A 20 -21.96 -12.60 -15.03
CA GLY A 20 -22.89 -13.32 -15.91
C GLY A 20 -22.81 -12.95 -17.40
N PHE A 21 -21.99 -11.98 -17.78
CA PHE A 21 -21.89 -11.51 -19.17
C PHE A 21 -21.26 -12.56 -20.09
N ALA A 22 -21.82 -12.75 -21.29
CA ALA A 22 -21.29 -13.66 -22.31
C ALA A 22 -20.21 -12.94 -23.13
N SER A 23 -18.96 -13.37 -22.98
CA SER A 23 -17.81 -12.85 -23.72
C SER A 23 -17.37 -13.85 -24.78
N THR A 24 -16.89 -13.33 -25.91
CA THR A 24 -16.20 -14.11 -26.96
C THR A 24 -14.73 -14.33 -26.63
N ASN A 25 -14.17 -13.61 -25.65
CA ASN A 25 -12.79 -13.77 -25.22
C ASN A 25 -12.70 -14.76 -24.04
N PRO A 26 -11.95 -15.87 -24.18
CA PRO A 26 -11.83 -16.87 -23.12
C PRO A 26 -10.92 -16.45 -21.95
N GLU A 27 -10.14 -15.37 -22.09
CA GLU A 27 -9.15 -14.95 -21.10
C GLU A 27 -9.65 -13.84 -20.17
N ILE A 28 -10.40 -12.87 -20.69
CA ILE A 28 -10.83 -11.67 -19.95
C ILE A 28 -12.29 -11.35 -20.26
N CYS A 29 -13.09 -11.03 -19.23
CA CYS A 29 -14.45 -10.57 -19.41
C CYS A 29 -14.49 -9.12 -19.91
N ASP A 30 -15.08 -8.90 -21.09
CA ASP A 30 -15.22 -7.56 -21.70
C ASP A 30 -16.03 -6.56 -20.87
N ALA A 31 -16.92 -7.05 -19.99
CA ALA A 31 -17.78 -6.18 -19.18
C ALA A 31 -17.14 -5.73 -17.85
N CYS A 32 -16.38 -6.62 -17.18
CA CYS A 32 -15.87 -6.33 -15.82
C CYS A 32 -14.35 -6.48 -15.67
N GLY A 33 -13.63 -6.84 -16.74
CA GLY A 33 -12.18 -6.99 -16.74
C GLY A 33 -11.64 -8.17 -15.93
N ALA A 34 -12.51 -9.09 -15.49
CA ALA A 34 -12.08 -10.27 -14.74
C ALA A 34 -11.34 -11.27 -15.63
N VAL A 35 -10.17 -11.71 -15.19
CA VAL A 35 -9.36 -12.73 -15.89
C VAL A 35 -9.88 -14.13 -15.51
N PHE A 36 -10.36 -14.91 -16.48
CA PHE A 36 -11.04 -16.19 -16.25
C PHE A 36 -10.15 -17.25 -15.58
N ALA A 37 -8.85 -17.28 -15.89
CA ALA A 37 -7.89 -18.21 -15.28
C ALA A 37 -7.86 -18.07 -13.74
N LYS A 38 -7.86 -16.82 -13.26
CA LYS A 38 -7.78 -16.52 -11.83
C LYS A 38 -9.09 -16.78 -11.08
N VAL A 39 -10.23 -16.76 -11.78
CA VAL A 39 -11.53 -17.04 -11.16
C VAL A 39 -11.75 -18.56 -11.03
N ARG A 40 -11.38 -19.37 -12.03
CA ARG A 40 -11.47 -20.84 -11.93
C ARG A 40 -10.58 -21.42 -10.83
N GLU A 41 -9.39 -20.87 -10.61
CA GLU A 41 -8.53 -21.30 -9.49
C GLU A 41 -9.17 -21.03 -8.12
N ARG A 42 -9.90 -19.93 -7.97
CA ARG A 42 -10.57 -19.58 -6.71
C ARG A 42 -11.77 -20.50 -6.44
N ASP A 43 -12.54 -20.82 -7.47
CA ASP A 43 -13.68 -21.74 -7.33
C ASP A 43 -13.19 -23.17 -7.04
N ALA A 44 -12.13 -23.65 -7.72
CA ALA A 44 -11.52 -24.95 -7.42
C ALA A 44 -10.93 -25.03 -6.00
N ALA A 45 -10.36 -23.93 -5.50
CA ALA A 45 -9.88 -23.84 -4.11
C ALA A 45 -11.02 -23.77 -3.09
N GLN A 46 -12.22 -23.31 -3.49
CA GLN A 46 -13.41 -23.33 -2.64
C GLN A 46 -14.11 -24.70 -2.64
N GLU A 47 -14.06 -25.45 -3.75
CA GLU A 47 -14.60 -26.81 -3.82
C GLU A 47 -13.79 -27.83 -3.02
N THR A 48 -12.49 -27.60 -2.80
CA THR A 48 -11.66 -28.43 -1.90
C THR A 48 -12.00 -28.24 -0.41
N TYR A 49 -12.89 -27.30 -0.09
CA TYR A 49 -13.46 -27.10 1.24
C TYR A 49 -14.96 -27.43 1.28
N ALA A 50 -15.42 -28.38 0.47
CA ALA A 50 -16.67 -29.08 0.72
C ALA A 50 -16.41 -30.19 1.77
N PRO A 51 -16.83 -30.05 3.04
CA PRO A 51 -16.81 -31.18 3.96
C PRO A 51 -17.68 -32.28 3.36
N SER A 52 -17.07 -33.43 3.11
CA SER A 52 -17.73 -34.65 2.67
C SER A 52 -18.88 -35.00 3.61
N SER A 53 -20.10 -34.69 3.17
CA SER A 53 -21.34 -35.18 3.76
C SER A 53 -21.49 -36.66 3.37
N SER A 54 -20.71 -37.54 4.00
CA SER A 54 -20.98 -38.97 3.98
C SER A 54 -21.91 -39.30 5.14
N TYR A 55 -23.18 -39.40 4.77
CA TYR A 55 -24.26 -40.03 5.50
C TYR A 55 -23.80 -41.39 6.03
N THR A 56 -23.59 -41.49 7.34
CA THR A 56 -23.64 -42.79 8.03
C THR A 56 -24.60 -42.63 9.20
N ALA A 57 -25.73 -43.32 9.05
CA ALA A 57 -26.63 -43.64 10.13
C ALA A 57 -25.87 -44.43 11.19
N TYR A 58 -25.87 -43.94 12.42
CA TYR A 58 -25.80 -44.76 13.63
C TYR A 58 -26.68 -44.11 14.70
N GLU A 59 -27.84 -44.73 14.85
CA GLU A 59 -28.49 -45.09 16.11
C GLU A 59 -28.10 -44.29 17.36
N ASP A 60 -29.04 -43.45 17.78
CA ASP A 60 -29.77 -43.63 19.05
C ASP A 60 -28.95 -44.26 20.20
N LEU A 61 -28.07 -43.46 20.80
CA LEU A 61 -27.53 -43.71 22.12
C LEU A 61 -27.50 -42.43 22.94
N GLY A 62 -28.35 -42.40 23.96
CA GLY A 62 -27.92 -41.95 25.28
C GLY A 62 -28.08 -40.46 25.56
N ALA A 63 -29.20 -40.13 26.18
CA ALA A 63 -29.32 -39.05 27.13
C ALA A 63 -28.05 -38.91 28.01
N GLY A 64 -27.31 -37.80 27.86
CA GLY A 64 -26.11 -37.58 28.67
C GLY A 64 -25.19 -36.46 28.18
N GLY A 65 -25.70 -35.26 27.93
CA GLY A 65 -24.86 -34.16 27.41
C GLY A 65 -25.33 -32.74 27.70
N SER A 66 -26.09 -32.51 28.79
CA SER A 66 -26.77 -31.21 29.01
C SER A 66 -25.90 -30.12 29.67
N ILE A 67 -24.66 -30.39 30.09
CA ILE A 67 -23.89 -29.43 30.90
C ILE A 67 -22.76 -28.76 30.09
N PHE A 68 -22.09 -29.51 29.21
CA PHE A 68 -20.97 -28.98 28.41
C PHE A 68 -21.43 -28.05 27.26
N SER A 69 -22.60 -28.29 26.68
CA SER A 69 -23.17 -27.45 25.61
C SER A 69 -23.53 -26.04 26.10
N ALA A 70 -24.16 -25.94 27.27
CA ALA A 70 -24.53 -24.65 27.86
C ALA A 70 -23.30 -23.85 28.33
N PHE A 71 -22.25 -24.53 28.79
CA PHE A 71 -21.01 -23.87 29.22
C PHE A 71 -20.24 -23.27 28.04
N TRP A 72 -20.14 -24.02 26.93
CA TRP A 72 -19.49 -23.55 25.71
C TRP A 72 -20.19 -22.35 25.08
N PHE A 73 -21.53 -22.35 25.08
CA PHE A 73 -22.31 -21.24 24.53
C PHE A 73 -22.15 -19.97 25.38
N LYS A 74 -22.13 -20.09 26.71
CA LYS A 74 -21.86 -18.97 27.62
C LYS A 74 -20.43 -18.46 27.50
N PHE A 75 -19.46 -19.34 27.28
CA PHE A 75 -18.06 -18.97 27.08
C PHE A 75 -17.85 -18.20 25.77
N LEU A 76 -18.49 -18.59 24.67
CA LEU A 76 -18.47 -17.85 23.41
C LEU A 76 -19.09 -16.46 23.53
N ILE A 77 -20.24 -16.33 24.20
CA ILE A 77 -20.86 -15.03 24.46
C ILE A 77 -19.95 -14.16 25.32
N PHE A 78 -19.31 -14.73 26.35
CA PHE A 78 -18.36 -14.02 27.20
C PHE A 78 -17.13 -13.53 26.41
N LEU A 79 -16.57 -14.36 25.52
CA LEU A 79 -15.48 -13.95 24.62
C LEU A 79 -15.93 -12.86 23.62
N LEU A 80 -17.17 -12.91 23.15
CA LEU A 80 -17.72 -11.89 22.24
C LEU A 80 -17.95 -10.55 22.97
N VAL A 81 -18.42 -10.58 24.22
CA VAL A 81 -18.59 -9.38 25.05
C VAL A 81 -17.24 -8.79 25.47
N ILE A 82 -16.26 -9.62 25.88
CA ILE A 82 -14.91 -9.15 26.21
C ILE A 82 -14.19 -8.67 24.95
N GLY A 83 -14.27 -9.42 23.85
CA GLY A 83 -13.69 -9.04 22.56
C GLY A 83 -14.31 -7.75 22.01
N GLY A 84 -15.63 -7.59 22.15
CA GLY A 84 -16.35 -6.36 21.79
C GLY A 84 -15.96 -5.16 22.65
N ALA A 85 -15.82 -5.34 23.97
CA ALA A 85 -15.35 -4.29 24.87
C ALA A 85 -13.87 -3.92 24.62
N ALA A 86 -13.02 -4.91 24.31
CA ALA A 86 -11.63 -4.68 23.91
C ALA A 86 -11.53 -3.93 22.57
N TYR A 87 -12.41 -4.22 21.62
CA TYR A 87 -12.47 -3.53 20.32
C TYR A 87 -12.93 -2.07 20.45
N LEU A 88 -13.93 -1.80 21.30
CA LEU A 88 -14.42 -0.44 21.55
C LEU A 88 -13.40 0.41 22.31
N THR A 89 -12.70 -0.17 23.29
CA THR A 89 -11.68 0.55 24.06
C THR A 89 -10.42 0.82 23.23
N THR A 90 -10.02 -0.09 22.33
CA THR A 90 -8.92 0.18 21.39
C THR A 90 -9.28 1.25 20.36
N GLN A 91 -10.50 1.27 19.83
CA GLN A 91 -10.96 2.35 18.93
C GLN A 91 -10.95 3.73 19.61
N ALA A 92 -11.43 3.82 20.86
CA ALA A 92 -11.40 5.07 21.61
C ALA A 92 -9.97 5.54 21.93
N PHE A 93 -9.06 4.62 22.27
CA PHE A 93 -7.66 4.95 22.54
C PHE A 93 -6.90 5.39 21.28
N VAL A 94 -7.21 4.78 20.13
CA VAL A 94 -6.67 5.18 18.82
C VAL A 94 -7.14 6.56 18.41
N GLN A 95 -8.34 7.00 18.81
CA GLN A 95 -8.81 8.37 18.57
C GLN A 95 -8.17 9.41 19.51
N THR A 96 -7.75 9.02 20.71
CA THR A 96 -7.05 9.92 21.65
C THR A 96 -5.53 9.99 21.45
N ALA A 97 -4.97 9.18 20.54
CA ALA A 97 -3.59 9.35 20.12
C ALA A 97 -3.48 10.71 19.42
N SER A 98 -2.99 11.70 20.16
CA SER A 98 -2.69 13.05 19.66
C SER A 98 -2.10 12.95 18.26
N SER A 99 -2.75 13.62 17.30
CA SER A 99 -2.29 13.66 15.90
C SER A 99 -0.77 13.85 15.88
N PRO A 100 -0.01 12.97 15.21
CA PRO A 100 1.45 13.00 15.29
C PRO A 100 1.96 14.38 14.91
N ASN A 101 2.79 14.98 15.77
CA ASN A 101 3.41 16.26 15.51
C ASN A 101 4.31 16.15 14.25
N LEU A 102 4.33 17.19 13.41
CA LEU A 102 5.21 17.29 12.24
C LEU A 102 6.67 16.93 12.57
N ASN A 103 7.19 17.36 13.72
CA ASN A 103 8.55 17.01 14.14
C ASN A 103 8.75 15.48 14.26
N THR A 104 7.77 14.78 14.84
CA THR A 104 7.81 13.31 14.96
C THR A 104 7.77 12.64 13.58
N LEU A 105 6.98 13.19 12.65
CA LEU A 105 6.90 12.69 11.28
C LEU A 105 8.21 12.92 10.51
N ILE A 106 8.85 14.09 10.68
CA ILE A 106 10.17 14.39 10.10
C ILE A 106 11.22 13.40 10.62
N THR A 107 11.27 13.14 11.92
CA THR A 107 12.20 12.14 12.50
C THR A 107 11.93 10.73 11.96
N LYS A 108 10.66 10.33 11.84
CA LYS A 108 10.28 9.04 11.27
C LYS A 108 10.73 8.93 9.82
N HIS A 109 10.55 9.99 9.03
CA HIS A 109 10.96 10.05 7.63
C HIS A 109 12.49 9.93 7.47
N ARG A 110 13.28 10.67 8.27
CA ARG A 110 14.75 10.53 8.30
C ARG A 110 15.21 9.11 8.59
N THR A 111 14.52 8.44 9.52
CA THR A 111 14.80 7.04 9.86
C THR A 111 14.52 6.12 8.65
N LEU A 112 13.43 6.37 7.92
CA LEU A 112 13.12 5.62 6.70
C LEU A 112 14.15 5.85 5.59
N ILE A 113 14.56 7.09 5.32
CA ILE A 113 15.62 7.40 4.34
C ILE A 113 16.92 6.66 4.69
N THR A 114 17.33 6.72 5.96
CA THR A 114 18.58 6.07 6.40
C THR A 114 18.53 4.55 6.20
N LYS A 115 17.38 3.94 6.51
CA LYS A 115 17.17 2.50 6.29
C LYS A 115 17.11 2.16 4.79
N ALA A 116 16.41 2.96 4.00
CA ALA A 116 16.29 2.79 2.56
C ALA A 116 17.67 2.81 1.87
N ARG A 117 18.53 3.78 2.22
CA ARG A 117 19.93 3.81 1.76
C ARG A 117 20.67 2.52 2.05
N ARG A 118 20.57 2.03 3.29
CA ARG A 118 21.26 0.79 3.71
C ARG A 118 20.75 -0.41 2.92
N VAL A 119 19.44 -0.57 2.83
CA VAL A 119 18.82 -1.72 2.16
C VAL A 119 19.14 -1.71 0.67
N ILE A 120 19.02 -0.57 -0.01
CA ILE A 120 19.35 -0.48 -1.43
C ILE A 120 20.84 -0.72 -1.67
N ALA A 121 21.73 -0.21 -0.82
CA ALA A 121 23.16 -0.54 -0.94
C ALA A 121 23.41 -2.06 -0.83
N GLN A 122 22.72 -2.75 0.08
CA GLN A 122 22.79 -4.20 0.22
C GLN A 122 22.21 -4.95 -0.99
N GLU A 123 21.09 -4.47 -1.54
CA GLU A 123 20.49 -5.06 -2.75
C GLU A 123 21.38 -4.90 -3.99
N LEU A 124 22.06 -3.75 -4.12
CA LEU A 124 23.01 -3.51 -5.20
C LEU A 124 24.22 -4.44 -5.10
N GLU A 125 24.71 -4.70 -3.87
CA GLU A 125 25.80 -5.64 -3.63
C GLU A 125 25.37 -7.10 -3.89
N ALA A 126 24.19 -7.49 -3.40
CA ALA A 126 23.65 -8.85 -3.55
C ALA A 126 23.09 -9.14 -4.95
N LYS A 127 22.75 -8.10 -5.72
CA LYS A 127 21.99 -8.18 -6.99
C LYS A 127 20.64 -8.88 -6.88
N GLU A 128 20.07 -8.88 -5.68
CA GLU A 128 18.80 -9.51 -5.34
C GLU A 128 17.97 -8.57 -4.48
N SER A 129 16.64 -8.62 -4.62
CA SER A 129 15.74 -7.80 -3.80
C SER A 129 15.55 -8.42 -2.42
N LEU A 130 15.68 -7.60 -1.38
CA LEU A 130 15.52 -7.97 0.01
C LEU A 130 14.06 -7.75 0.44
N ALA A 131 13.53 -8.67 1.26
CA ALA A 131 12.20 -8.50 1.86
C ALA A 131 12.07 -7.19 2.68
N GLU A 132 13.19 -6.68 3.21
CA GLU A 132 13.24 -5.40 3.92
C GLU A 132 12.86 -4.21 3.03
N HIS A 133 13.16 -4.25 1.72
CA HIS A 133 12.79 -3.20 0.78
C HIS A 133 11.27 -3.04 0.71
N LYS A 134 10.54 -4.14 0.52
CA LYS A 134 9.08 -4.13 0.49
C LYS A 134 8.48 -3.58 1.79
N ASN A 135 9.09 -3.90 2.94
CA ASN A 135 8.65 -3.36 4.23
C ASN A 135 8.87 -1.85 4.33
N LEU A 136 10.00 -1.34 3.81
CA LEU A 136 10.27 0.09 3.77
C LEU A 136 9.33 0.83 2.81
N TYR A 137 9.04 0.24 1.64
CA TYR A 137 8.06 0.79 0.71
C TYR A 137 6.69 0.94 1.36
N ASN A 138 6.19 -0.14 1.99
CA ASN A 138 4.91 -0.11 2.71
C ASN A 138 4.92 0.92 3.86
N ALA A 139 5.99 0.99 4.64
CA ALA A 139 6.11 1.98 5.72
C ALA A 139 6.10 3.43 5.21
N THR A 140 6.59 3.66 4.00
CA THR A 140 6.59 4.98 3.34
C THR A 140 5.21 5.32 2.77
N LEU A 141 4.47 4.32 2.26
CA LEU A 141 3.06 4.47 1.89
C LEU A 141 2.19 4.79 3.10
N ASP A 142 2.39 4.09 4.22
CA ASP A 142 1.70 4.36 5.48
C ASP A 142 1.96 5.80 5.96
N LEU A 143 3.21 6.27 5.81
CA LEU A 143 3.55 7.66 6.13
C LEU A 143 2.80 8.65 5.23
N ALA A 144 2.66 8.36 3.93
CA ALA A 144 1.87 9.19 3.01
C ALA A 144 0.41 9.33 3.48
N VAL A 145 -0.22 8.22 3.89
CA VAL A 145 -1.59 8.21 4.40
C VAL A 145 -1.70 9.04 5.68
N VAL A 146 -0.72 8.95 6.57
CA VAL A 146 -0.68 9.78 7.80
C VAL A 146 -0.55 11.26 7.46
N LEU A 147 0.30 11.63 6.50
CA LEU A 147 0.49 13.02 6.07
C LEU A 147 -0.77 13.61 5.42
N GLN A 148 -1.50 12.82 4.63
CA GLN A 148 -2.78 13.25 4.04
C GLN A 148 -3.86 13.49 5.12
N LYS A 149 -3.83 12.73 6.21
CA LYS A 149 -4.78 12.85 7.33
C LYS A 149 -4.43 13.96 8.33
N LEU A 150 -3.32 14.67 8.16
CA LEU A 150 -2.98 15.80 9.03
C LEU A 150 -4.05 16.90 8.93
N PRO A 151 -4.39 17.56 10.06
CA PRO A 151 -5.29 18.69 10.06
C PRO A 151 -4.78 19.80 9.12
N PRO A 152 -5.67 20.70 8.64
CA PRO A 152 -5.24 21.85 7.85
C PRO A 152 -4.20 22.67 8.62
N ALA A 153 -3.19 23.15 7.90
CA ALA A 153 -2.12 23.96 8.47
C ALA A 153 -2.69 25.26 9.07
N ARG A 154 -2.14 25.71 10.20
CA ARG A 154 -2.59 26.91 10.92
C ARG A 154 -1.94 28.21 10.41
N GLY A 155 -0.99 28.11 9.48
CA GLY A 155 -0.29 29.24 8.89
C GLY A 155 0.59 28.81 7.72
N GLU A 156 1.18 29.79 7.02
CA GLU A 156 2.03 29.58 5.84
C GLU A 156 3.26 28.72 6.15
N GLU A 157 3.90 28.94 7.30
CA GLU A 157 5.06 28.15 7.71
C GLU A 157 4.71 26.66 7.87
N GLU A 158 3.61 26.35 8.55
CA GLU A 158 3.18 24.95 8.74
C GLU A 158 2.74 24.31 7.42
N ALA A 159 2.13 25.09 6.52
CA ALA A 159 1.76 24.65 5.18
C ALA A 159 3.00 24.28 4.34
N ALA A 160 4.00 25.17 4.32
CA ALA A 160 5.28 24.94 3.63
C ALA A 160 6.00 23.70 4.18
N ARG A 161 6.03 23.54 5.52
CA ARG A 161 6.63 22.35 6.15
C ARG A 161 5.90 21.06 5.77
N ARG A 162 4.57 21.10 5.70
CA ARG A 162 3.76 19.95 5.30
C ARG A 162 3.97 19.60 3.83
N GLU A 163 4.03 20.59 2.95
CA GLU A 163 4.29 20.43 1.52
C GLU A 163 5.68 19.81 1.29
N ALA A 164 6.71 20.39 1.90
CA ALA A 164 8.07 19.86 1.88
C ALA A 164 8.16 18.38 2.31
N LEU A 165 7.44 18.03 3.38
CA LEU A 165 7.41 16.67 3.91
C LEU A 165 6.68 15.70 2.97
N MET A 166 5.59 16.16 2.33
CA MET A 166 4.88 15.40 1.30
C MET A 166 5.76 15.15 0.08
N GLU A 167 6.48 16.17 -0.40
CA GLU A 167 7.40 16.03 -1.52
C GLU A 167 8.58 15.12 -1.19
N ALA A 168 9.14 15.22 0.02
CA ALA A 168 10.20 14.31 0.47
C ALA A 168 9.70 12.86 0.48
N ASN A 169 8.45 12.63 0.89
CA ASN A 169 7.84 11.31 0.91
C ASN A 169 7.54 10.79 -0.50
N ALA A 170 7.07 11.64 -1.41
CA ALA A 170 6.89 11.28 -2.82
C ALA A 170 8.22 10.86 -3.45
N THR A 171 9.28 11.65 -3.27
CA THR A 171 10.62 11.30 -3.76
C THR A 171 11.13 9.98 -3.16
N LEU A 172 10.89 9.72 -1.87
CA LEU A 172 11.28 8.44 -1.26
C LEU A 172 10.48 7.26 -1.82
N ILE A 173 9.18 7.42 -2.08
CA ILE A 173 8.34 6.39 -2.72
C ILE A 173 8.87 6.09 -4.12
N ASP A 174 9.18 7.11 -4.91
CA ASP A 174 9.71 6.93 -6.26
C ASP A 174 11.01 6.11 -6.24
N LEU A 175 11.93 6.43 -5.32
CA LEU A 175 13.19 5.69 -5.18
C LEU A 175 12.99 4.24 -4.73
N LEU A 176 12.04 3.99 -3.82
CA LEU A 176 11.69 2.65 -3.32
C LEU A 176 10.75 1.87 -4.24
N GLN A 177 10.28 2.46 -5.34
CA GLN A 177 9.51 1.75 -6.35
C GLN A 177 10.40 1.23 -7.48
N MET A 178 11.60 1.80 -7.63
CA MET A 178 12.56 1.40 -8.65
C MET A 178 13.12 0.01 -8.36
N SER A 179 13.30 -0.76 -9.42
CA SER A 179 14.11 -1.98 -9.39
C SER A 179 15.59 -1.65 -9.14
N PRO A 180 16.40 -2.61 -8.65
CA PRO A 180 17.84 -2.40 -8.47
C PRO A 180 18.54 -1.91 -9.76
N GLN A 181 18.13 -2.42 -10.93
CA GLN A 181 18.69 -2.04 -12.22
C GLN A 181 18.35 -0.60 -12.61
N GLU A 182 17.11 -0.16 -12.37
CA GLU A 182 16.71 1.24 -12.59
C GLU A 182 17.45 2.18 -11.64
N PHE A 183 17.65 1.75 -10.38
CA PHE A 183 18.41 2.52 -9.41
C PHE A 183 19.89 2.66 -9.82
N GLU A 184 20.53 1.61 -10.33
CA GLU A 184 21.89 1.69 -10.90
C GLU A 184 21.96 2.68 -12.07
N GLN A 185 20.98 2.65 -12.98
CA GLN A 185 20.92 3.60 -14.09
C GLN A 185 20.76 5.04 -13.59
N LEU A 186 19.96 5.25 -12.54
CA LEU A 186 19.81 6.56 -11.91
C LEU A 186 21.14 7.04 -11.30
N LEU A 187 21.86 6.16 -10.61
CA LEU A 187 23.19 6.45 -10.07
C LEU A 187 24.18 6.84 -11.18
N LEU A 188 24.22 6.07 -12.28
CA LEU A 188 25.06 6.38 -13.43
C LEU A 188 24.70 7.75 -14.04
N LYS A 189 23.40 8.02 -14.21
CA LYS A 189 22.90 9.30 -14.73
C LYS A 189 23.27 10.48 -13.83
N LYS A 190 23.23 10.30 -12.50
CA LYS A 190 23.62 11.32 -11.52
C LYS A 190 25.12 11.31 -11.19
N GLN A 191 25.96 10.62 -11.97
CA GLN A 191 27.41 10.55 -11.78
C GLN A 191 27.82 10.07 -10.37
N GLY A 192 27.07 9.11 -9.82
CA GLY A 192 27.28 8.59 -8.48
C GLY A 192 26.79 9.50 -7.34
N ALA A 193 26.13 10.62 -7.64
CA ALA A 193 25.50 11.42 -6.60
C ALA A 193 24.33 10.67 -5.97
N ASP A 194 24.25 10.72 -4.64
CA ASP A 194 23.23 10.04 -3.85
C ASP A 194 21.80 10.52 -4.21
N PRO A 195 20.93 9.65 -4.77
CA PRO A 195 19.56 10.01 -5.11
C PRO A 195 18.72 10.43 -3.89
N PHE A 196 19.06 9.92 -2.69
CA PHE A 196 18.35 10.25 -1.46
C PHE A 196 18.61 11.68 -0.97
N LEU A 197 19.68 12.33 -1.45
CA LEU A 197 20.02 13.69 -1.06
C LEU A 197 18.91 14.69 -1.42
N GLU A 198 18.15 14.42 -2.48
CA GLU A 198 17.01 15.24 -2.88
C GLU A 198 15.87 15.18 -1.86
N ALA A 199 15.52 13.97 -1.40
CA ALA A 199 14.54 13.78 -0.34
C ALA A 199 15.01 14.39 1.00
N GLU A 200 16.30 14.28 1.32
CA GLU A 200 16.86 14.89 2.53
C GLU A 200 16.84 16.42 2.50
N LYS A 201 17.14 17.05 1.37
CA LYS A 201 17.05 18.51 1.22
C LYS A 201 15.62 18.99 1.48
N LYS A 202 14.63 18.28 0.94
CA LYS A 202 13.21 18.56 1.20
C LYS A 202 12.85 18.38 2.68
N LEU A 203 13.41 17.37 3.36
CA LEU A 203 13.25 17.23 4.81
C LEU A 203 13.94 18.34 5.62
N GLN A 204 15.10 18.83 5.17
CA GLN A 204 15.77 19.95 5.82
C GLN A 204 14.92 21.22 5.71
N PHE A 205 14.29 21.45 4.56
CA PHE A 205 13.32 22.53 4.39
C PHE A 205 12.07 22.32 5.28
N ALA A 206 11.56 21.09 5.39
CA ALA A 206 10.46 20.77 6.30
C ALA A 206 10.80 21.00 7.79
N GLU A 207 12.07 20.88 8.17
CA GLU A 207 12.55 21.18 9.52
C GLU A 207 12.73 22.68 9.75
N ASN A 208 13.23 23.40 8.74
CA ASN A 208 13.47 24.83 8.80
C ASN A 208 13.09 25.52 7.48
N PRO A 209 11.83 25.96 7.33
CA PRO A 209 11.34 26.57 6.10
C PRO A 209 11.98 27.93 5.80
N SER A 210 12.59 28.59 6.80
CA SER A 210 13.29 29.87 6.59
C SER A 210 14.58 29.75 5.73
N LEU A 211 15.02 28.53 5.43
CA LEU A 211 16.20 28.30 4.59
C LEU A 211 15.94 28.61 3.10
N GLU A 212 14.71 28.48 2.62
CA GLU A 212 14.40 28.62 1.18
C GLU A 212 14.47 30.07 0.69
N THR A 213 14.04 31.02 1.53
CA THR A 213 14.10 32.45 1.20
C THR A 213 15.54 32.93 0.99
N LYS A 214 16.50 32.30 1.67
CA LYS A 214 17.90 32.70 1.60
C LYS A 214 18.57 32.23 0.30
N ASP A 215 18.26 31.02 -0.15
CA ASP A 215 18.77 30.49 -1.42
C ASP A 215 18.10 31.16 -2.64
N ALA A 216 16.85 31.59 -2.51
CA ALA A 216 16.14 32.36 -3.53
C ALA A 216 16.75 33.77 -3.70
N ASP A 217 16.97 34.50 -2.59
CA ASP A 217 17.60 35.83 -2.63
C ASP A 217 19.05 35.78 -3.15
N ASP A 218 19.82 34.73 -2.82
CA ASP A 218 21.19 34.56 -3.33
C ASP A 218 21.24 34.15 -4.82
N ARG A 219 20.19 33.48 -5.33
CA ARG A 219 20.04 33.20 -6.78
C ARG A 219 19.72 34.47 -7.58
N ASP A 220 18.86 35.33 -7.06
CA ASP A 220 18.46 36.58 -7.73
C ASP A 220 19.45 37.74 -7.48
N GLY A 221 20.33 37.62 -6.48
CA GLY A 221 21.39 38.59 -6.17
C GLY A 221 22.47 38.76 -7.25
N ARG A 222 22.51 37.90 -8.28
CA ARG A 222 23.38 38.07 -9.46
C ARG A 222 22.67 38.82 -10.57
N THR A 223 22.39 40.12 -10.42
CA THR A 223 22.30 41.12 -11.52
C THR A 223 21.75 42.49 -11.05
N ARG A 224 22.25 43.06 -9.95
CA ARG A 224 22.27 44.54 -9.87
C ARG A 224 23.64 45.05 -10.30
N PRO A 225 23.78 45.54 -11.55
CA PRO A 225 25.03 46.19 -11.94
C PRO A 225 25.28 47.38 -10.99
N PRO A 226 26.55 47.64 -10.63
CA PRO A 226 26.88 48.75 -9.76
C PRO A 226 26.38 50.05 -10.38
N GLN A 227 25.50 50.78 -9.68
CA GLN A 227 25.18 52.16 -10.04
C GLN A 227 26.45 52.99 -9.90
N LYS A 228 27.05 53.38 -11.03
CA LYS A 228 28.10 54.38 -11.05
C LYS A 228 27.51 55.70 -10.55
N ARG A 229 28.06 56.21 -9.44
CA ARG A 229 27.91 57.61 -9.03
C ARG A 229 28.81 58.49 -9.89
#